data_AF-A0A7S2AT04-F1
#
_entry.id   AF-A0A7S2AT04-F1
#
_cell.length_a   1.000
_cell.length_b   1.000
_cell.length_c   1.000
_cell.angle_alpha   90.00
_cell.angle_beta   90.00
_cell.angle_gamma   90.00
#
_symmetry.space_group_name_H-M   'P 1'
#
loop_
_entity.id
_entity.type
_entity.pdbx_description
1 polymer ?
#
loop_
_entity_poly.entity_id
_entity_poly.type
_entity_poly.pdbx_seq_one_letter_code
_entity_poly.pdbx_strand_id
1 'polypeptide(L)'
;MVAEAQYGGRITDDLDRELFITYTAKWFCDDIFKPSFTFNNYTSDYNYKIPEGIEIQQYREAIETIPPVDSPLIFGLHPNADLTYRLKEASEMIATIIE
;
A
#
# COMPACT_ATOMS: atom_id res chain seq x y z
N MET A 1 19.14 5.10 -2.55
CA MET A 1 19.34 5.62 -1.17
C MET A 1 18.26 5.12 -0.20
N VAL A 2 16.97 5.39 -0.43
CA VAL A 2 15.89 4.92 0.48
C VAL A 2 15.80 3.39 0.53
N ALA A 3 15.72 2.73 -0.64
CA ALA A 3 15.63 1.27 -0.75
C ALA A 3 16.80 0.54 -0.08
N GLU A 4 18.03 0.90 -0.44
CA GLU A 4 19.22 0.13 -0.03
C GLU A 4 19.79 0.56 1.33
N ALA A 5 19.84 1.86 1.64
CA ALA A 5 20.54 2.36 2.82
C ALA A 5 19.64 2.52 4.04
N GLN A 6 18.40 3.02 3.87
CA GLN A 6 17.50 3.26 5.00
C GLN A 6 16.72 2.01 5.41
N TYR A 7 16.24 1.24 4.44
CA TYR A 7 15.40 0.05 4.67
C TYR A 7 16.10 -1.27 4.33
N GLY A 8 17.08 -1.26 3.42
CA GLY A 8 17.72 -2.48 2.91
C GLY A 8 18.42 -3.34 3.96
N GLY A 9 18.97 -2.73 5.02
CA GLY A 9 19.59 -3.45 6.14
C GLY A 9 18.60 -4.19 7.05
N ARG A 10 17.28 -3.90 6.94
CA ARG A 10 16.21 -4.58 7.68
C ARG A 10 15.53 -5.69 6.87
N ILE A 11 15.75 -5.72 5.56
CA ILE A 11 15.15 -6.69 4.65
C ILE A 11 16.13 -7.86 4.49
N THR A 12 15.74 -9.00 5.03
CA THR A 12 16.57 -10.21 5.08
C THR A 12 16.38 -11.13 3.88
N ASP A 13 15.19 -11.13 3.27
CA ASP A 13 14.87 -11.94 2.10
C ASP A 13 15.17 -11.19 0.80
N ASP A 14 15.75 -11.88 -0.18
CA ASP A 14 16.14 -11.27 -1.45
C ASP A 14 14.93 -10.87 -2.32
N LEU A 15 13.84 -11.63 -2.27
CA LEU A 15 12.60 -11.29 -3.00
C LEU A 15 11.89 -10.10 -2.34
N ASP A 16 11.88 -10.03 -1.02
CA ASP A 16 11.37 -8.86 -0.31
C ASP A 16 12.17 -7.59 -0.66
N ARG A 17 13.48 -7.74 -0.86
CA ARG A 17 14.35 -6.64 -1.29
C ARG A 17 14.04 -6.20 -2.71
N GLU A 18 13.89 -7.14 -3.64
CA GLU A 18 13.52 -6.85 -5.02
C GLU A 18 12.14 -6.16 -5.10
N LEU A 19 11.17 -6.64 -4.32
CA LEU A 19 9.86 -6.03 -4.21
C LEU A 19 9.94 -4.59 -3.70
N PHE A 20 10.73 -4.33 -2.65
CA PHE A 20 10.89 -2.99 -2.09
C PHE A 20 11.56 -2.01 -3.06
N ILE A 21 12.58 -2.47 -3.79
CA ILE A 21 13.24 -1.69 -4.84
C ILE A 21 12.23 -1.35 -5.95
N THR A 22 11.39 -2.31 -6.34
CA THR A 22 10.35 -2.11 -7.36
C THR A 22 9.34 -1.05 -6.94
N TYR A 23 8.85 -1.08 -5.70
CA TYR A 23 7.98 -0.03 -5.16
C TYR A 23 8.65 1.34 -5.17
N THR A 24 9.91 1.40 -4.72
CA THR A 24 10.67 2.65 -4.66
C THR A 24 10.84 3.23 -6.06
N ALA A 25 11.22 2.42 -7.05
CA ALA A 25 11.39 2.86 -8.43
C ALA A 25 10.06 3.33 -9.06
N LYS A 26 8.95 2.70 -8.71
CA LYS A 26 7.62 3.04 -9.22
C LYS A 26 7.07 4.34 -8.66
N TRP A 27 7.29 4.61 -7.37
CA TRP A 27 6.74 5.79 -6.70
C TRP A 27 7.68 7.00 -6.73
N PHE A 28 8.99 6.80 -6.60
CA PHE A 28 9.97 7.88 -6.63
C PHE A 28 10.49 8.14 -8.04
N CYS A 29 9.60 8.56 -8.93
CA CYS A 29 9.92 8.96 -10.30
C CYS A 29 9.26 10.30 -10.62
N ASP A 30 9.69 10.96 -11.71
CA ASP A 30 9.20 12.30 -12.09
C ASP A 30 7.67 12.34 -12.32
N ASP A 31 7.06 11.18 -12.63
CA ASP A 31 5.62 11.08 -12.79
C ASP A 31 4.85 11.42 -11.52
N ILE A 32 5.46 11.29 -10.33
CA ILE A 32 4.81 11.60 -9.04
C ILE A 32 4.34 13.06 -8.93
N PHE A 33 4.99 13.96 -9.66
CA PHE A 33 4.63 15.39 -9.66
C PHE A 33 3.50 15.73 -10.64
N LYS A 34 3.04 14.77 -11.45
CA LYS A 34 1.95 14.99 -12.40
C LYS A 34 0.60 14.95 -11.65
N PRO A 35 -0.34 15.86 -11.95
CA PRO A 35 -1.67 15.85 -11.33
C PRO A 35 -2.47 14.56 -11.59
N SER A 36 -2.11 13.81 -12.64
CA SER A 36 -2.71 12.52 -12.99
C SER A 36 -2.12 11.34 -12.24
N PHE A 37 -1.09 11.54 -11.42
CA PHE A 37 -0.44 10.45 -10.69
C PHE A 37 -1.33 9.94 -9.57
N THR A 38 -1.47 8.62 -9.50
CA THR A 38 -2.17 7.91 -8.45
C THR A 38 -1.33 6.72 -8.00
N PHE A 39 -1.39 6.40 -6.71
CA PHE A 39 -0.68 5.23 -6.17
C PHE A 39 -1.34 3.91 -6.61
N ASN A 40 -2.65 3.92 -6.87
CA ASN A 40 -3.36 2.82 -7.52
C ASN A 40 -3.25 2.94 -9.05
N ASN A 41 -2.70 1.92 -9.69
CA ASN A 41 -2.65 1.81 -11.17
C ASN A 41 -3.89 1.10 -11.75
N TYR A 42 -4.69 0.47 -10.90
CA TYR A 42 -5.88 -0.28 -11.29
C TYR A 42 -7.13 0.48 -10.88
N THR A 43 -8.22 0.28 -11.63
CA THR A 43 -9.54 0.81 -11.28
C THR A 43 -9.93 0.29 -9.91
N SER A 44 -10.01 1.19 -8.93
CA SER A 44 -10.51 0.92 -7.58
C SER A 44 -11.57 1.96 -7.22
N ASP A 45 -12.35 1.66 -6.20
CA ASP A 45 -13.44 2.52 -5.73
C ASP A 45 -12.93 3.87 -5.19
N TYR A 46 -11.66 3.89 -4.74
CA TYR A 46 -10.97 5.08 -4.27
C TYR A 46 -9.68 5.32 -5.06
N ASN A 47 -9.40 6.59 -5.37
CA ASN A 47 -8.18 7.01 -6.05
C ASN A 47 -7.21 7.63 -5.05
N TYR A 48 -6.09 6.96 -4.85
CA TYR A 48 -5.02 7.38 -3.93
C TYR A 48 -4.15 8.40 -4.63
N LYS A 49 -4.63 9.65 -4.71
CA LYS A 49 -3.90 10.78 -5.26
C LYS A 49 -3.12 11.52 -4.18
N ILE A 50 -2.11 12.28 -4.59
CA ILE A 50 -1.38 13.17 -3.68
C ILE A 50 -2.26 14.39 -3.40
N PRO A 51 -2.52 14.74 -2.12
CA PRO A 51 -3.26 15.95 -1.79
C PRO A 51 -2.52 17.21 -2.25
N GLU A 52 -3.24 18.12 -2.89
CA GLU A 52 -2.74 19.43 -3.26
C GLU A 52 -2.86 20.36 -2.05
N GLY A 53 -1.75 20.59 -1.37
CA GLY A 53 -1.70 21.44 -0.20
C GLY A 53 -0.27 21.83 0.13
N ILE A 54 -0.12 22.91 0.89
CA ILE A 54 1.17 23.33 1.44
C ILE A 54 1.14 23.14 2.97
N GLU A 55 -0.03 23.31 3.57
CA GLU A 55 -0.20 23.23 5.01
C GLU A 55 -0.50 21.81 5.47
N ILE A 56 0.06 21.44 6.62
CA ILE A 56 -0.14 20.13 7.26
C ILE A 56 -1.62 19.81 7.44
N GLN A 57 -2.44 20.81 7.74
CA GLN A 57 -3.87 20.63 7.97
C GLN A 57 -4.59 20.08 6.75
N GLN A 58 -4.24 20.55 5.55
CA GLN A 58 -4.82 20.08 4.28
C GLN A 58 -4.50 18.60 4.03
N TYR A 59 -3.29 18.17 4.36
CA TYR A 59 -2.91 16.75 4.29
C TYR A 59 -3.68 15.90 5.29
N ARG A 60 -3.90 16.39 6.51
CA ARG A 60 -4.68 15.68 7.54
C ARG A 60 -6.12 15.48 7.10
N GLU A 61 -6.77 16.55 6.63
CA GLU A 61 -8.14 16.49 6.12
C GLU A 61 -8.25 15.53 4.94
N ALA A 62 -7.28 15.51 4.03
CA ALA A 62 -7.27 14.56 2.92
C ALA A 62 -7.13 13.10 3.39
N ILE A 63 -6.27 12.83 4.39
CA ILE A 63 -6.10 11.49 4.96
C ILE A 63 -7.39 10.99 5.60
N GLU A 64 -8.16 11.86 6.24
CA GLU A 64 -9.46 11.52 6.84
C GLU A 64 -10.51 11.10 5.79
N THR A 65 -10.33 11.45 4.51
CA THR A 65 -11.22 11.01 3.42
C THR A 65 -10.89 9.62 2.88
N ILE A 66 -9.74 9.04 3.27
CA ILE A 66 -9.31 7.72 2.79
C ILE A 66 -10.19 6.64 3.42
N PRO A 67 -10.65 5.63 2.66
CA PRO A 67 -11.42 4.53 3.20
C PRO A 67 -10.65 3.80 4.32
N PRO A 68 -11.32 3.35 5.40
CA PRO A 68 -10.66 2.61 6.46
C PRO A 68 -10.24 1.18 6.04
N VAL A 69 -10.79 0.69 4.94
CA VAL A 69 -10.48 -0.62 4.37
C VAL A 69 -9.91 -0.42 2.98
N ASP A 70 -8.64 -0.76 2.83
CA ASP A 70 -7.93 -0.67 1.56
C ASP A 70 -8.15 -1.92 0.69
N SER A 71 -8.30 -1.71 -0.62
CA SER A 71 -8.35 -2.82 -1.58
C SER A 71 -6.96 -3.41 -1.80
N PRO A 72 -6.79 -4.75 -1.93
CA PRO A 72 -5.49 -5.36 -2.23
C PRO A 72 -4.82 -4.81 -3.50
N LEU A 73 -5.61 -4.24 -4.41
CA LEU A 73 -5.15 -3.62 -5.64
C LEU A 73 -4.17 -2.45 -5.41
N ILE A 74 -4.26 -1.72 -4.28
CA ILE A 74 -3.31 -0.64 -3.97
C ILE A 74 -1.89 -1.18 -3.78
N PHE A 75 -1.77 -2.42 -3.29
CA PHE A 75 -0.52 -3.15 -3.12
C PHE A 75 -0.15 -3.97 -4.37
N GLY A 76 -0.83 -3.75 -5.50
CA GLY A 76 -0.61 -4.54 -6.72
C GLY A 76 -1.00 -6.01 -6.61
N LEU A 77 -1.79 -6.39 -5.59
CA LEU A 77 -2.25 -7.75 -5.38
C LEU A 77 -3.60 -8.00 -6.07
N HIS A 78 -3.85 -9.24 -6.45
CA HIS A 78 -5.14 -9.65 -6.98
C HIS A 78 -6.22 -9.57 -5.88
N PRO A 79 -7.48 -9.18 -6.20
CA PRO A 79 -8.57 -9.10 -5.21
C PRO A 79 -8.79 -10.38 -4.37
N ASN A 80 -8.44 -11.54 -4.92
CA ASN A 80 -8.48 -12.83 -4.21
C ASN A 80 -7.60 -12.87 -2.95
N ALA A 81 -6.59 -12.00 -2.84
CA ALA A 81 -5.76 -11.90 -1.63
C ALA A 81 -6.60 -11.56 -0.39
N ASP A 82 -7.63 -10.73 -0.54
CA ASP A 82 -8.58 -10.40 0.54
C ASP A 82 -9.38 -11.64 0.97
N LEU A 83 -9.87 -12.44 0.00
CA LEU A 83 -10.56 -13.69 0.29
C LEU A 83 -9.66 -14.68 1.06
N THR A 84 -8.42 -14.86 0.62
CA THR A 84 -7.45 -15.74 1.28
C THR A 84 -7.18 -15.28 2.72
N TYR A 85 -7.00 -13.97 2.92
CA TYR A 85 -6.80 -13.39 4.24
C TYR A 85 -8.01 -13.66 5.16
N ARG A 86 -9.24 -13.35 4.70
CA ARG A 86 -10.46 -13.56 5.48
C ARG A 86 -10.72 -15.02 5.83
N LEU A 87 -10.44 -15.94 4.91
CA LEU A 87 -10.56 -17.38 5.18
C LEU A 87 -9.57 -17.84 6.25
N LYS A 88 -8.34 -17.33 6.20
CA LYS A 88 -7.31 -17.62 7.21
C LYS A 88 -7.73 -17.09 8.57
N GLU A 89 -8.14 -15.82 8.66
CA GLU A 89 -8.55 -15.18 9.90
C GLU A 89 -9.75 -15.89 10.55
N ALA A 90 -10.76 -16.26 9.74
CA ALA A 90 -11.92 -17.02 10.23
C ALA A 90 -11.52 -18.41 10.76
N SER A 91 -10.58 -19.08 10.09
CA SER A 91 -10.09 -20.39 10.53
C SER A 91 -9.30 -20.28 11.84
N GLU A 92 -8.45 -19.27 11.97
CA GLU A 92 -7.68 -18.99 13.20
C GLU A 92 -8.60 -18.61 14.37
N MET A 93 -9.64 -17.81 14.11
CA MET A 93 -10.66 -17.48 15.10
C MET A 93 -11.38 -18.72 15.61
N ILE A 94 -11.85 -19.59 14.70
CA ILE A 94 -12.55 -20.84 15.07
C ILE A 94 -11.62 -21.76 15.85
N ALA A 95 -10.36 -21.92 15.43
CA ALA A 95 -9.38 -22.73 16.13
C ALA A 95 -9.17 -22.24 17.58
N THR A 96 -9.06 -20.94 17.76
CA THR A 96 -8.87 -20.30 19.08
C THR A 96 -10.08 -20.49 20.01
N ILE A 97 -11.30 -20.60 19.47
CA ILE A 97 -12.52 -20.83 20.26
C ILE A 97 -12.66 -22.30 20.67
N ILE A 98 -12.13 -23.21 19.85
CA ILE A 98 -12.24 -24.67 20.08
C ILE A 98 -11.15 -25.18 21.04
N GLU A 99 -9.98 -24.55 21.08
CA GLU A 99 -8.96 -24.76 22.12
C GLU A 99 -9.35 -24.13 23.46
#